data_AF-A0A438IIM8-F1
#
_entry.id   AF-A0A438IIM8-F1
#
_cell.length_a   1.000
_cell.length_b   1.000
_cell.length_c   1.000
_cell.angle_alpha   90.00
_cell.angle_beta   90.00
_cell.angle_gamma   90.00
#
_symmetry.space_group_name_H-M   'P 1'
#
loop_
_entity.id
_entity.type
_entity.pdbx_description
1 polymer ?
#
loop_
_entity_poly.entity_id
_entity_poly.type
_entity_poly.pdbx_seq_one_letter_code
_entity_poly.pdbx_strand_id
1 'polypeptide(L)'
;MRKFRIGLVKKIKIYVSSLTMAMAMALRMQSLFMLCGFFFANSFVIQEATIKDIQHAFSQNQLTSRQLVDFYLHQIQALNPKLHGVIEVNPDAGDEA
;
A
#
# COMPACT_ATOMS: atom_id res chain seq x y z
N MET A 1 26.66 52.28 10.03
CA MET A 1 25.89 51.41 10.98
C MET A 1 24.54 50.89 10.44
N ARG A 2 23.71 51.67 9.71
CA ARG A 2 22.40 51.20 9.19
C ARG A 2 22.49 50.00 8.23
N LYS A 3 23.45 49.99 7.28
CA LYS A 3 23.64 48.88 6.32
C LYS A 3 23.93 47.52 6.99
N PHE A 4 24.72 47.51 8.07
CA PHE A 4 25.04 46.29 8.84
C PHE A 4 23.78 45.72 9.53
N ARG A 5 23.00 46.60 10.15
CA ARG A 5 21.74 46.23 10.83
C ARG A 5 20.69 45.69 9.85
N ILE A 6 20.59 46.27 8.65
CA ILE A 6 19.70 45.78 7.57
C ILE A 6 20.16 44.43 7.02
N GLY A 7 21.47 44.24 6.84
CA GLY A 7 22.03 42.96 6.37
C GLY A 7 21.78 41.80 7.34
N LEU A 8 21.91 42.05 8.64
CA LEU A 8 21.63 41.05 9.68
C LEU A 8 20.14 40.66 9.71
N VAL A 9 19.23 41.64 9.65
CA VAL A 9 17.78 41.38 9.62
C VAL A 9 17.37 40.61 8.35
N LYS A 10 17.99 40.89 7.20
CA LYS A 10 17.76 40.12 5.96
C LYS A 10 18.21 38.67 6.11
N LYS A 11 19.41 38.41 6.66
CA LYS A 11 19.89 37.03 6.90
C LYS A 11 18.93 36.29 7.83
N ILE A 12 18.54 36.89 8.95
CA ILE A 12 17.59 36.28 9.90
C ILE A 12 16.27 35.95 9.22
N LYS A 13 15.70 36.87 8.42
CA LYS A 13 14.44 36.63 7.71
C LYS A 13 14.54 35.47 6.71
N ILE A 14 15.67 35.34 6.01
CA ILE A 14 15.95 34.22 5.10
C ILE A 14 16.00 32.91 5.88
N TYR A 15 16.78 32.85 6.97
CA TYR A 15 16.88 31.65 7.81
C TYR A 15 15.53 31.21 8.38
N VAL A 16 14.73 32.17 8.87
CA VAL A 16 13.37 31.89 9.36
C VAL A 16 12.49 31.37 8.23
N SER A 17 12.53 31.97 7.03
CA SER A 17 11.73 31.50 5.89
C SER A 17 12.14 30.11 5.38
N SER A 18 13.43 29.78 5.38
CA SER A 18 13.88 28.43 5.01
C SER A 18 13.44 27.39 6.04
N LEU A 19 13.45 27.75 7.32
CA LEU A 19 12.99 26.87 8.40
C LEU A 19 11.48 26.62 8.31
N THR A 20 10.68 27.66 8.04
CA THR A 20 9.22 27.50 7.88
C THR A 20 8.87 26.66 6.66
N MET A 21 9.59 26.80 5.53
CA MET A 21 9.40 25.95 4.36
C MET A 21 9.73 24.48 4.65
N ALA A 22 10.84 24.21 5.36
CA ALA A 22 11.22 22.85 5.75
C ALA A 22 10.17 22.20 6.66
N MET A 23 9.67 22.91 7.68
CA MET A 23 8.58 22.42 8.54
C MET A 23 7.29 22.13 7.77
N ALA A 24 6.93 23.00 6.82
CA ALA A 24 5.75 22.81 5.99
C ALA A 24 5.89 21.63 5.01
N MET A 25 7.11 21.31 4.55
CA MET A 25 7.38 20.10 3.77
C MET A 25 7.29 18.85 4.64
N ALA A 26 7.86 18.87 5.85
CA ALA A 26 7.80 17.75 6.78
C ALA A 26 6.34 17.38 7.14
N LEU A 27 5.47 18.37 7.39
CA LEU A 27 4.04 18.14 7.65
C LEU A 27 3.30 17.50 6.46
N ARG A 28 3.65 17.90 5.22
CA ARG A 28 3.08 17.29 4.00
C ARG A 28 3.57 15.86 3.81
N MET A 29 4.84 15.59 4.09
CA MET A 29 5.38 14.23 4.04
C MET A 29 4.72 13.33 5.09
N GLN A 30 4.50 13.85 6.30
CA GLN A 30 3.84 13.11 7.39
C GLN A 30 2.39 12.76 7.04
N SER A 31 1.64 13.71 6.47
CA SER A 31 0.25 13.46 6.05
C SER A 31 0.15 12.48 4.88
N LEU A 32 1.05 12.57 3.90
CA LEU A 32 1.12 11.61 2.80
C LEU A 32 1.50 10.20 3.29
N PHE A 33 2.41 10.11 4.25
CA PHE A 33 2.80 8.84 4.87
C PHE A 33 1.62 8.18 5.60
N MET A 34 0.85 8.96 6.38
CA MET A 34 -0.35 8.46 7.06
C MET A 34 -1.44 8.01 6.08
N LEU A 35 -1.64 8.77 5.00
CA LEU A 35 -2.59 8.40 3.95
C LEU A 35 -2.19 7.08 3.29
N CYS A 36 -0.91 6.93 2.94
CA CYS A 36 -0.36 5.70 2.37
C CYS A 36 -0.58 4.50 3.31
N GLY A 37 -0.21 4.64 4.59
CA GLY A 37 -0.41 3.59 5.59
C GLY A 37 -1.88 3.17 5.75
N PHE A 38 -2.81 4.12 5.68
CA PHE A 38 -4.24 3.83 5.71
C PHE A 38 -4.69 3.00 4.51
N PHE A 39 -4.25 3.32 3.30
CA PHE A 39 -4.58 2.52 2.11
C PHE A 39 -4.04 1.09 2.20
N PHE A 40 -2.80 0.91 2.64
CA PHE A 40 -2.23 -0.42 2.84
C PHE A 40 -2.95 -1.22 3.93
N ALA A 41 -3.37 -0.58 5.03
CA ALA A 41 -4.12 -1.26 6.08
C ALA A 41 -5.52 -1.74 5.62
N ASN A 42 -6.09 -1.10 4.59
CA ASN A 42 -7.39 -1.45 4.03
C ASN A 42 -7.30 -2.36 2.79
N SER A 43 -6.11 -2.87 2.44
CA SER A 43 -6.00 -3.84 1.35
C SER A 43 -6.53 -5.20 1.80
N PHE A 44 -7.40 -5.81 0.98
CA PHE A 44 -7.90 -7.15 1.21
C PHE A 44 -6.76 -8.19 1.16
N VAL A 45 -6.81 -9.18 2.07
CA VAL A 45 -5.83 -10.27 2.14
C VAL A 45 -6.60 -11.60 2.00
N ILE A 46 -6.19 -12.45 1.06
CA ILE A 46 -6.86 -13.73 0.78
C ILE A 46 -6.59 -14.76 1.89
N GLN A 47 -5.38 -14.76 2.47
CA GLN A 47 -4.99 -15.75 3.48
C GLN A 47 -5.86 -15.61 4.74
N GLU A 48 -6.43 -16.73 5.20
CA GLU A 48 -7.38 -16.81 6.32
C GLU A 48 -8.68 -15.98 6.13
N ALA A 49 -8.97 -15.47 4.93
CA ALA A 49 -10.23 -14.77 4.67
C ALA A 49 -11.42 -15.74 4.70
N THR A 50 -12.51 -15.36 5.37
CA THR A 50 -13.74 -16.15 5.32
C THR A 50 -14.41 -16.02 3.95
N ILE A 51 -15.33 -16.94 3.62
CA ILE A 51 -16.15 -16.83 2.41
C ILE A 51 -16.89 -15.48 2.37
N LYS A 52 -17.37 -15.01 3.53
CA LYS A 52 -18.05 -13.71 3.64
C LYS A 52 -17.11 -12.55 3.28
N ASP A 53 -15.85 -12.60 3.72
CA ASP A 53 -14.86 -11.56 3.41
C ASP A 53 -14.50 -11.59 1.92
N ILE A 54 -14.33 -12.78 1.33
CA ILE A 54 -14.07 -12.93 -0.11
C ILE A 54 -15.24 -12.39 -0.95
N GLN A 55 -16.48 -12.75 -0.61
CA GLN A 55 -17.67 -12.22 -1.30
C GLN A 55 -17.79 -10.70 -1.14
N HIS A 56 -17.46 -10.18 0.04
CA HIS A 56 -17.40 -8.73 0.25
C HIS A 56 -16.34 -8.08 -0.64
N ALA A 57 -15.12 -8.64 -0.71
CA ALA A 57 -14.04 -8.14 -1.55
C ALA A 57 -14.40 -8.17 -3.06
N PHE A 58 -15.11 -9.20 -3.53
CA PHE A 58 -15.70 -9.21 -4.87
C PHE A 58 -16.68 -8.05 -5.07
N SER A 59 -17.61 -7.84 -4.12
CA SER A 59 -18.60 -6.75 -4.22
C SER A 59 -17.98 -5.35 -4.24
N GLN A 60 -16.78 -5.20 -3.65
CA GLN A 60 -16.03 -3.95 -3.60
C GLN A 60 -15.01 -3.82 -4.75
N ASN A 61 -14.96 -4.76 -5.70
CA ASN A 61 -13.94 -4.84 -6.75
C ASN A 61 -12.49 -4.86 -6.21
N GLN A 62 -12.29 -5.31 -4.97
CA GLN A 62 -10.98 -5.46 -4.34
C GLN A 62 -10.32 -6.80 -4.70
N LEU A 63 -11.11 -7.75 -5.18
CA LEU A 63 -10.69 -9.06 -5.63
C LEU A 63 -11.49 -9.44 -6.88
N THR A 64 -10.90 -10.20 -7.78
CA THR A 64 -11.59 -10.86 -8.90
C THR A 64 -11.46 -12.37 -8.76
N SER A 65 -12.40 -13.12 -9.35
CA SER A 65 -12.35 -14.58 -9.35
C SER A 65 -11.03 -15.08 -9.97
N ARG A 66 -10.60 -14.49 -11.09
CA ARG A 66 -9.29 -14.75 -11.69
C ARG A 66 -8.12 -14.57 -10.73
N GLN A 67 -8.06 -13.47 -9.97
CA GLN A 67 -7.01 -13.25 -8.97
C GLN A 67 -7.04 -14.28 -7.83
N LEU A 68 -8.24 -14.69 -7.39
CA LEU A 68 -8.39 -15.70 -6.35
C LEU A 68 -7.91 -17.07 -6.83
N VAL A 69 -8.28 -17.46 -8.05
CA VAL A 69 -7.86 -18.73 -8.67
C VAL A 69 -6.35 -18.74 -8.91
N ASP A 70 -5.79 -17.69 -9.52
CA ASP A 70 -4.36 -17.58 -9.77
C ASP A 70 -3.55 -17.66 -8.45
N PHE A 71 -4.05 -17.04 -7.37
CA PHE A 71 -3.44 -17.14 -6.04
C PHE A 71 -3.38 -18.59 -5.54
N TYR A 72 -4.49 -19.34 -5.59
CA TYR A 72 -4.52 -20.73 -5.12
C TYR A 72 -3.74 -21.67 -6.02
N LEU A 73 -3.74 -21.48 -7.34
CA LEU A 73 -2.90 -22.26 -8.26
C LEU A 73 -1.41 -22.10 -7.91
N HIS A 74 -0.96 -20.88 -7.63
CA HIS A 74 0.40 -20.62 -7.17
C HIS A 74 0.71 -21.30 -5.82
N GLN A 75 -0.21 -21.22 -4.85
CA GLN A 75 -0.06 -21.89 -3.56
C GLN A 75 0.04 -23.42 -3.70
N ILE A 76 -0.79 -24.02 -4.57
CA ILE A 76 -0.73 -25.46 -4.87
C ILE A 76 0.63 -25.80 -5.50
N GLN A 77 1.08 -25.05 -6.49
CA GLN A 77 2.38 -25.27 -7.14
C GLN A 77 3.53 -25.23 -6.13
N ALA A 78 3.50 -24.27 -5.20
CA ALA A 78 4.56 -24.09 -4.20
C ALA A 78 4.54 -25.15 -3.08
N LEU A 79 3.37 -25.59 -2.63
CA LEU A 79 3.23 -26.39 -1.41
C LEU A 79 2.94 -27.87 -1.67
N ASN A 80 2.25 -28.21 -2.76
CA ASN A 80 1.84 -29.58 -3.04
C ASN A 80 2.98 -30.58 -3.25
N PRO A 81 4.18 -30.22 -3.75
CA PRO A 81 5.33 -31.14 -3.80
C PRO A 81 5.77 -31.66 -2.43
N LYS A 82 5.39 -30.98 -1.34
CA LYS A 82 5.69 -31.37 0.03
C LYS A 82 4.47 -31.92 0.77
N LEU A 83 3.31 -31.29 0.59
CA LEU A 83 2.09 -31.62 1.32
C LEU A 83 1.32 -32.78 0.67
N HIS A 84 1.46 -32.97 -0.64
CA HIS A 84 0.73 -33.97 -1.42
C HIS A 84 -0.79 -33.95 -1.16
N GLY A 85 -1.37 -32.76 -0.96
CA GLY A 85 -2.78 -32.57 -0.65
C GLY A 85 -3.69 -32.44 -1.89
N VAL A 86 -3.12 -32.24 -3.08
CA VAL A 86 -3.83 -32.12 -4.35
C VAL A 86 -3.34 -33.22 -5.29
N ILE A 87 -4.27 -34.04 -5.80
CA ILE A 87 -3.97 -35.13 -6.73
C ILE A 87 -3.88 -34.60 -8.16
N GLU A 88 -4.84 -33.77 -8.56
CA GLU A 88 -4.97 -33.19 -9.89
C GLU A 88 -5.55 -31.77 -9.79
N VAL A 89 -5.15 -30.91 -10.72
CA VAL A 89 -5.69 -29.55 -10.89
C VAL A 89 -6.51 -29.52 -12.17
N ASN A 90 -7.72 -28.97 -12.13
CA ASN A 90 -8.52 -28.74 -13.33
C ASN A 90 -7.75 -27.80 -14.30
N PRO A 91 -7.38 -28.25 -15.52
CA PRO A 91 -6.67 -27.40 -16.48
C PRO A 91 -7.48 -26.16 -16.89
N ASP A 92 -8.81 -26.23 -16.84
CA ASP A 92 -9.70 -25.15 -17.27
C ASP A 92 -9.97 -24.13 -16.16
N ALA A 93 -9.45 -24.35 -14.94
CA ALA A 93 -9.75 -23.51 -13.77
C ALA A 93 -9.45 -22.02 -13.99
N GLY A 94 -8.39 -21.70 -14.75
CA GLY A 94 -8.07 -20.32 -15.08
C GLY A 94 -9.05 -19.66 -16.04
N ASP A 95 -9.63 -20.43 -16.95
CA ASP A 95 -10.57 -19.96 -17.97
C ASP A 95 -12.01 -19.90 -17.42
N GLU A 96 -12.34 -20.74 -16.43
CA GLU A 96 -13.61 -20.72 -15.69
C GLU A 96 -13.68 -19.64 -14.60
N ALA A 97 -12.55 -19.00 -14.27
CA ALA A 97 -12.44 -18.00 -13.20
C ALA A 97 -13.07 -16.66 -13.57
#